data_AF-A0A5B0X2N5-F1
#
_entry.id   AF-A0A5B0X2N5-F1
#
_cell.length_a   1.000
_cell.length_b   1.000
_cell.length_c   1.000
_cell.angle_alpha   90.00
_cell.angle_beta   90.00
_cell.angle_gamma   90.00
#
_symmetry.space_group_name_H-M   'P 1'
#
loop_
_entity.id
_entity.type
_entity.pdbx_description
1 polymer ?
#
loop_
_entity_poly.entity_id
_entity_poly.type
_entity_poly.pdbx_seq_one_letter_code
_entity_poly.pdbx_strand_id
1 'polypeptide(L)'
;MGSARGQANHCLYLGRLLIAAWRRDLAAEITPATVLAQAYLPAVRAHLRNAYGWFLLEITRPGSLPDSPPGCVAELPEVAAGKAVPPEVREFQQLETAGWIGEMLSAEVDAPAQSAPGNLATTLVDSIDPQQSQRWAELLQSLFDRMADSLDEY
;
A
#
# COMPACT_ATOMS: atom_id res chain seq x y z
N MET A 1 5.69 -22.73 -0.08
CA MET A 1 4.61 -21.73 -0.01
C MET A 1 4.91 -20.82 1.17
N GLY A 2 5.12 -19.53 0.94
CA GLY A 2 5.42 -18.57 2.02
C GLY A 2 4.16 -18.23 2.80
N SER A 3 4.28 -18.05 4.11
CA SER A 3 3.17 -17.56 4.95
C SER A 3 2.68 -16.19 4.50
N ALA A 4 1.43 -15.82 4.81
CA ALA A 4 0.88 -14.52 4.48
C ALA A 4 1.75 -13.39 5.07
N ARG A 5 2.21 -13.54 6.32
CA ARG A 5 3.22 -12.66 6.93
C ARG A 5 4.51 -12.52 6.13
N GLY A 6 5.05 -13.63 5.60
CA GLY A 6 6.27 -13.61 4.79
C GLY A 6 6.07 -12.83 3.49
N GLN A 7 4.91 -12.99 2.85
CA GLN A 7 4.54 -12.27 1.63
C GLN A 7 4.30 -10.78 1.90
N ALA A 8 3.64 -10.44 3.00
CA ALA A 8 3.43 -9.06 3.44
C ALA A 8 4.76 -8.32 3.62
N ASN A 9 5.69 -8.92 4.38
CA ASN A 9 7.02 -8.37 4.62
C ASN A 9 7.84 -8.24 3.33
N HIS A 10 7.75 -9.23 2.43
CA HIS A 10 8.46 -9.17 1.16
C HIS A 10 7.95 -8.01 0.28
N CYS A 11 6.62 -7.85 0.15
CA CYS A 11 6.04 -6.73 -0.59
C CYS A 11 6.43 -5.38 0.01
N LEU A 12 6.41 -5.24 1.34
CA LEU A 12 6.84 -4.01 2.02
C LEU A 12 8.32 -3.71 1.76
N TYR A 13 9.18 -4.73 1.81
CA TYR A 13 10.59 -4.59 1.48
C TYR A 13 10.80 -4.07 0.05
N LEU A 14 10.11 -4.65 -0.93
CA LEU A 14 10.19 -4.19 -2.33
C LEU A 14 9.71 -2.74 -2.49
N GLY A 15 8.61 -2.37 -1.83
CA GLY A 15 8.13 -0.98 -1.81
C GLY A 15 9.18 0.00 -1.28
N ARG A 16 9.83 -0.34 -0.15
CA ARG A 16 10.91 0.48 0.43
C ARG A 16 12.14 0.58 -0.46
N LEU A 17 12.50 -0.51 -1.15
CA LEU A 17 13.60 -0.51 -2.11
C LEU A 17 13.33 0.46 -3.28
N LEU A 18 12.10 0.47 -3.81
CA LEU A 18 11.71 1.41 -4.86
C LEU A 18 11.68 2.85 -4.38
N ILE A 19 11.20 3.12 -3.16
CA ILE A 19 11.26 4.47 -2.57
C ILE A 19 12.71 4.95 -2.44
N ALA A 20 13.62 4.07 -1.99
CA ALA A 20 15.04 4.39 -1.91
C ALA A 20 15.65 4.66 -3.30
N ALA A 21 15.30 3.87 -4.31
CA ALA A 21 15.73 4.10 -5.69
C ALA A 21 15.23 5.45 -6.22
N TRP A 22 13.94 5.74 -6.04
CA TRP A 22 13.34 7.01 -6.44
C TRP A 22 14.05 8.22 -5.80
N ARG A 23 14.36 8.15 -4.50
CA ARG A 23 15.10 9.22 -3.81
C ARG A 23 16.51 9.42 -4.37
N ARG A 24 17.20 8.35 -4.73
CA ARG A 24 18.53 8.45 -5.37
C ARG A 24 18.45 9.12 -6.74
N ASP A 25 17.46 8.74 -7.55
CA ASP A 25 17.29 9.29 -8.89
C ASP A 25 16.86 10.76 -8.86
N LEU A 26 16.04 11.14 -7.88
CA LEU A 26 15.72 12.55 -7.62
C LEU A 26 16.96 13.35 -7.24
N ALA A 27 17.79 12.83 -6.33
CA ALA A 27 19.02 13.49 -5.91
C ALA A 27 20.07 13.60 -7.04
N ALA A 28 19.98 12.75 -8.07
CA ALA A 28 20.85 12.83 -9.24
C ALA A 28 20.46 13.94 -10.21
N GLU A 29 19.21 14.44 -10.15
CA GLU A 29 18.68 15.53 -10.98
C GLU A 29 18.80 15.32 -12.50
N ILE A 30 18.97 14.07 -12.94
CA ILE A 30 19.10 13.72 -14.37
C ILE A 30 17.74 13.76 -15.08
N THR A 31 16.67 13.38 -14.37
CA THR A 31 15.30 13.27 -14.91
C THR A 31 14.36 14.18 -14.13
N PRO A 32 13.39 14.85 -14.79
CA PRO A 32 12.41 15.68 -14.09
C PRO A 32 11.65 14.91 -13.00
N ALA A 33 11.44 15.54 -11.85
CA ALA A 33 10.77 14.93 -10.71
C ALA A 33 9.37 14.39 -11.03
N THR A 34 8.63 15.06 -11.92
CA THR A 34 7.30 14.64 -12.36
C THR A 34 7.33 13.33 -13.15
N VAL A 35 8.35 13.12 -13.99
CA VAL A 35 8.54 11.87 -14.75
C VAL A 35 8.95 10.74 -13.81
N LEU A 36 9.83 11.01 -12.85
CA LEU A 36 10.19 10.03 -11.81
C LEU A 36 8.97 9.65 -10.97
N ALA A 37 8.14 10.61 -10.58
CA ALA A 37 6.90 10.35 -9.83
C ALA A 37 5.95 9.45 -10.63
N GLN A 38 5.74 9.73 -11.92
CA GLN A 38 4.91 8.89 -12.79
C GLN A 38 5.44 7.46 -12.95
N ALA A 39 6.76 7.27 -12.94
CA ALA A 39 7.38 5.95 -13.08
C ALA A 39 7.37 5.15 -11.78
N TYR A 40 7.76 5.77 -10.66
CA TYR A 40 7.98 5.07 -9.39
C TYR A 40 6.71 4.90 -8.56
N LEU A 41 5.86 5.93 -8.50
CA LEU A 41 4.71 5.92 -7.60
C LEU A 41 3.74 4.75 -7.83
N PRO A 42 3.35 4.38 -9.07
CA PRO A 42 2.43 3.27 -9.30
C PRO A 42 3.01 1.95 -8.75
N ALA A 43 4.30 1.70 -8.99
CA ALA A 43 4.97 0.49 -8.56
C ALA A 43 5.11 0.44 -7.03
N VAL A 44 5.53 1.54 -6.40
CA VAL A 44 5.60 1.65 -4.93
C VAL A 44 4.26 1.32 -4.30
N ARG A 45 3.17 1.92 -4.81
CA ARG A 45 1.83 1.72 -4.25
C ARG A 45 1.29 0.32 -4.49
N ALA A 46 1.58 -0.29 -5.63
CA ALA A 46 1.24 -1.69 -5.86
C ALA A 46 1.89 -2.60 -4.80
N HIS A 47 3.17 -2.38 -4.47
CA HIS A 47 3.85 -3.12 -3.42
C HIS A 47 3.26 -2.86 -2.02
N LEU A 48 2.96 -1.61 -1.67
CA LEU A 48 2.36 -1.29 -0.37
C LEU A 48 0.93 -1.86 -0.23
N ARG A 49 0.12 -1.78 -1.28
CA ARG A 49 -1.22 -2.41 -1.33
C ARG A 49 -1.13 -3.91 -1.16
N ASN A 50 -0.22 -4.57 -1.89
CA ASN A 50 -0.02 -6.02 -1.75
C ASN A 50 0.47 -6.39 -0.34
N ALA A 51 1.37 -5.61 0.25
CA ALA A 51 1.83 -5.82 1.61
C ALA A 51 0.65 -5.78 2.60
N TYR A 52 -0.18 -4.74 2.49
CA TYR A 52 -1.38 -4.58 3.30
C TYR A 52 -2.38 -5.73 3.12
N GLY A 53 -2.66 -6.13 1.88
CA GLY A 53 -3.58 -7.23 1.60
C GLY A 53 -3.12 -8.57 2.17
N TRP A 54 -1.84 -8.90 2.02
CA TRP A 54 -1.26 -10.10 2.66
C TRP A 54 -1.33 -10.04 4.18
N PHE A 55 -1.17 -8.86 4.75
CA PHE A 55 -1.30 -8.66 6.18
C PHE A 55 -2.74 -8.82 6.67
N LEU A 56 -3.75 -8.35 5.92
CA LEU A 56 -5.15 -8.62 6.26
C LEU A 56 -5.47 -10.12 6.29
N LEU A 57 -4.87 -10.90 5.38
CA LEU A 57 -5.00 -12.37 5.37
C LEU A 57 -4.32 -13.00 6.59
N GLU A 58 -3.18 -12.47 7.04
CA GLU A 58 -2.50 -12.96 8.24
C GLU A 58 -3.36 -12.76 9.51
N ILE A 59 -4.07 -11.63 9.60
CA ILE A 59 -4.96 -11.34 10.74
C ILE A 59 -6.21 -12.20 10.70
N THR A 60 -6.84 -12.29 9.53
CA THR A 60 -8.10 -13.03 9.38
C THR A 60 -7.92 -14.55 9.36
N ARG A 61 -6.68 -15.02 9.08
CA ARG A 61 -6.31 -16.44 8.96
C ARG A 61 -7.38 -17.26 8.23
N PRO A 62 -7.69 -16.92 6.96
CA PRO A 62 -8.64 -17.73 6.21
C PRO A 62 -8.08 -19.15 6.08
N GLY A 63 -8.95 -20.15 6.14
CA GLY A 63 -8.55 -21.56 6.14
C GLY A 63 -7.74 -21.98 4.90
N SER A 64 -7.87 -21.24 3.79
CA SER A 64 -7.04 -21.36 2.60
C SER A 64 -6.54 -19.99 2.18
N LEU A 65 -5.24 -19.89 1.88
CA LEU A 65 -4.64 -18.65 1.38
C LEU A 65 -4.96 -18.50 -0.12
N PRO A 66 -5.49 -17.35 -0.58
CA PRO A 66 -5.69 -17.08 -2.00
C PRO A 66 -4.36 -16.91 -2.75
N ASP A 67 -4.38 -17.04 -4.08
CA ASP A 67 -3.20 -16.85 -4.95
C ASP A 67 -2.74 -15.38 -5.02
N SER A 68 -3.65 -14.43 -4.80
CA SER A 68 -3.40 -12.98 -4.80
C SER A 68 -3.96 -12.33 -3.53
N PRO A 69 -3.31 -11.28 -3.01
CA PRO A 69 -3.79 -10.59 -1.82
C PRO A 69 -5.05 -9.78 -2.13
N PRO A 70 -5.97 -9.62 -1.16
CA PRO A 70 -7.09 -8.70 -1.28
C PRO A 70 -6.60 -7.26 -1.35
N GLY A 71 -7.29 -6.44 -2.13
CA GLY A 71 -6.97 -5.05 -2.33
C GLY A 71 -7.44 -4.11 -1.22
N CYS A 72 -8.40 -4.54 -0.40
CA CYS A 72 -8.96 -3.84 0.75
C CYS A 72 -9.69 -4.82 1.68
N VAL A 73 -10.17 -4.34 2.83
CA VAL A 73 -10.94 -5.13 3.79
C VAL A 73 -12.24 -5.68 3.18
N ALA A 74 -12.88 -4.94 2.29
CA ALA A 74 -14.12 -5.39 1.64
C ALA A 74 -13.93 -6.59 0.69
N GLU A 75 -12.70 -6.82 0.23
CA GLU A 75 -12.32 -7.95 -0.63
C GLU A 75 -11.89 -9.20 0.18
N LEU A 76 -11.95 -9.16 1.51
CA LEU A 76 -11.58 -10.31 2.33
C LEU A 76 -12.58 -11.46 2.15
N PRO A 77 -12.08 -12.72 2.09
CA PRO A 77 -12.94 -13.88 1.99
C PRO A 77 -13.87 -13.97 3.21
N GLU A 78 -15.11 -14.38 2.97
CA GLU A 78 -16.16 -14.41 3.98
C GLU A 78 -15.72 -15.24 5.19
N VAL A 79 -15.67 -14.61 6.37
CA VAL A 79 -15.28 -15.29 7.60
C VAL A 79 -16.35 -16.34 7.90
N ALA A 80 -15.94 -17.61 8.05
CA ALA A 80 -16.85 -18.73 8.26
C ALA A 80 -17.93 -18.43 9.32
N ALA A 81 -19.19 -18.73 8.99
CA ALA A 81 -20.36 -18.42 9.81
C ALA A 81 -20.15 -18.82 11.28
N GLY A 82 -20.24 -17.84 12.19
CA GLY A 82 -20.11 -18.05 13.64
C GLY A 82 -18.85 -17.48 14.29
N LYS A 83 -17.88 -16.95 13.52
CA LYS A 83 -16.77 -16.16 14.08
C LYS A 83 -17.10 -14.67 14.07
N ALA A 84 -16.96 -14.02 15.22
CA ALA A 84 -17.04 -12.56 15.30
C ALA A 84 -15.92 -11.95 14.44
N VAL A 85 -16.27 -10.91 13.66
CA VAL A 85 -15.27 -10.09 12.95
C VAL A 85 -14.31 -9.50 13.99
N PRO A 86 -12.99 -9.72 13.86
CA PRO A 86 -12.02 -9.19 14.80
C PRO A 86 -12.13 -7.66 14.89
N PRO A 87 -12.03 -7.05 16.09
CA PRO A 87 -12.12 -5.59 16.25
C PRO A 87 -11.11 -4.83 15.40
N GLU A 88 -9.95 -5.44 15.13
CA GLU A 88 -8.89 -4.92 14.25
C GLU A 88 -9.41 -4.68 12.83
N VAL A 89 -10.28 -5.55 12.31
CA VAL A 89 -10.87 -5.40 10.97
C VAL A 89 -11.73 -4.14 10.88
N ARG A 90 -12.41 -3.75 11.96
CA ARG A 90 -13.19 -2.49 12.01
C ARG A 90 -12.29 -1.26 12.06
N GLU A 91 -11.18 -1.32 12.80
CA GLU A 91 -10.17 -0.25 12.80
C GLU A 91 -9.62 -0.04 11.39
N PHE A 92 -9.31 -1.12 10.68
CA PHE A 92 -8.83 -1.05 9.30
C PHE A 92 -9.86 -0.48 8.33
N GLN A 93 -11.14 -0.85 8.42
CA GLN A 93 -12.20 -0.23 7.61
C GLN A 93 -12.29 1.28 7.81
N GLN A 94 -12.12 1.76 9.06
CA GLN A 94 -12.11 3.20 9.33
C GLN A 94 -10.89 3.89 8.72
N LEU A 95 -9.71 3.26 8.80
CA LEU A 95 -8.48 3.76 8.19
C LEU A 95 -8.52 3.74 6.66
N GLU A 96 -9.22 2.77 6.05
CA GLU A 96 -9.48 2.74 4.61
C GLU A 96 -10.44 3.84 4.16
N THR A 97 -11.43 4.19 4.99
CA THR A 97 -12.46 5.19 4.62
C THR A 97 -12.01 6.63 4.86
N ALA A 98 -11.33 6.88 5.97
CA ALA A 98 -11.03 8.23 6.45
C ALA A 98 -9.57 8.42 6.94
N GLY A 99 -8.69 7.46 6.66
CA GLY A 99 -7.31 7.46 7.12
C GLY A 99 -6.29 7.36 5.99
N TRP A 100 -5.02 7.25 6.42
CA TRP A 100 -3.86 7.16 5.52
C TRP A 100 -3.85 5.91 4.64
N ILE A 101 -4.54 4.82 5.05
CA ILE A 101 -4.70 3.62 4.22
C ILE A 101 -5.59 3.96 3.03
N GLY A 102 -6.68 4.69 3.26
CA GLY A 102 -7.55 5.22 2.21
C GLY A 102 -6.78 6.08 1.21
N GLU A 103 -5.90 6.96 1.66
CA GLU A 103 -5.04 7.75 0.77
C GLU A 103 -4.09 6.88 -0.07
N MET A 104 -3.46 5.89 0.57
CA MET A 104 -2.55 4.94 -0.09
C MET A 104 -3.28 4.09 -1.13
N LEU A 105 -4.55 3.71 -0.89
CA LEU A 105 -5.36 2.90 -1.79
C LEU A 105 -6.05 3.73 -2.89
N SER A 106 -6.59 4.91 -2.55
CA SER A 106 -7.54 5.67 -3.37
C SER A 106 -6.92 6.48 -4.49
N ALA A 107 -5.64 6.86 -4.41
CA ALA A 107 -5.08 7.68 -5.48
C ALA A 107 -5.08 6.85 -6.79
N GLU A 108 -6.00 7.11 -7.68
CA GLU A 108 -5.90 6.62 -9.04
C GLU A 108 -4.60 7.20 -9.60
N VAL A 109 -3.78 6.34 -10.20
CA VAL A 109 -2.81 6.82 -11.18
C VAL A 109 -3.69 7.21 -12.35
N ASP A 110 -4.20 8.44 -12.30
CA ASP A 110 -5.02 8.99 -13.35
C ASP A 110 -4.22 8.78 -14.64
N ALA A 111 -4.72 7.91 -15.51
CA ALA A 111 -4.13 7.69 -16.82
C ALA A 111 -3.94 9.07 -17.44
N PRO A 112 -2.82 9.36 -18.12
CA PRO A 112 -2.56 10.71 -18.61
C PRO A 112 -3.77 11.15 -19.42
N ALA A 113 -4.55 12.07 -18.85
CA ALA A 113 -5.72 12.62 -19.50
C ALA A 113 -5.23 13.12 -20.85
N GLN A 114 -5.69 12.49 -21.92
CA GLN A 114 -5.25 12.79 -23.27
C GLN A 114 -5.34 14.29 -23.48
N SER A 115 -4.19 14.94 -23.56
CA SER A 115 -4.10 16.39 -23.59
C SER A 115 -4.71 16.87 -24.90
N ALA A 116 -5.76 17.68 -24.84
CA ALA A 116 -6.17 18.49 -25.98
C ALA A 116 -4.98 19.41 -26.36
N PRO A 117 -4.61 19.52 -27.65
CA PRO A 117 -3.46 20.31 -28.07
C PRO A 117 -3.75 21.79 -27.79
N GLY A 118 -3.06 22.37 -26.80
CA GLY A 118 -3.16 23.80 -26.49
C GLY A 118 -3.16 24.17 -25.01
N ASN A 119 -3.38 23.22 -24.10
CA ASN A 119 -3.29 23.49 -22.66
C ASN A 119 -1.98 22.95 -22.08
N LEU A 120 -1.04 23.86 -21.82
CA LEU A 120 0.05 23.66 -20.85
C LEU A 120 -0.56 23.70 -19.44
N ALA A 121 -1.40 22.70 -19.13
CA ALA A 121 -1.96 22.56 -17.81
C ALA A 121 -0.85 22.04 -16.90
N THR A 122 -0.47 22.86 -15.93
CA THR A 122 0.18 22.52 -14.67
C THR A 122 -0.51 21.28 -14.09
N THR A 123 -0.02 20.11 -14.47
CA THR A 123 -0.60 18.84 -14.06
C THR A 123 -0.43 18.69 -12.56
N LEU A 124 -1.49 18.19 -11.91
CA LEU A 124 -1.68 17.78 -10.51
C LEU A 124 -0.55 16.91 -9.86
N VAL A 125 0.63 16.82 -10.47
CA VAL A 125 1.86 16.16 -10.00
C VAL A 125 2.63 17.07 -9.02
N ASP A 126 2.03 18.15 -8.51
CA ASP A 126 2.69 19.05 -7.54
C ASP A 126 2.72 18.48 -6.10
N SER A 127 2.11 17.32 -5.83
CA SER A 127 1.91 16.87 -4.44
C SER A 127 2.28 15.43 -4.10
N ILE A 128 2.78 14.62 -5.04
CA ILE A 128 3.15 13.23 -4.70
C ILE A 128 4.66 13.09 -4.53
N ASP A 129 5.07 13.44 -3.31
CA ASP A 129 6.44 13.39 -2.82
C ASP A 129 6.83 11.94 -2.44
N PRO A 130 8.03 11.44 -2.80
CA PRO A 130 8.58 10.22 -2.20
C PRO A 130 8.51 10.20 -0.66
N GLN A 131 8.49 11.35 0.01
CA GLN A 131 8.26 11.44 1.46
C GLN A 131 6.90 10.88 1.88
N GLN A 132 5.83 11.15 1.13
CA GLN A 132 4.51 10.61 1.43
C GLN A 132 4.51 9.08 1.29
N SER A 133 5.15 8.57 0.23
CA SER A 133 5.30 7.12 0.03
C SER A 133 6.12 6.46 1.15
N GLN A 134 7.18 7.13 1.60
CA GLN A 134 7.99 6.70 2.74
C GLN A 134 7.14 6.66 4.03
N ARG A 135 6.32 7.68 4.27
CA ARG A 135 5.43 7.75 5.42
C ARG A 135 4.43 6.60 5.44
N TRP A 136 3.82 6.27 4.29
CA TRP A 136 2.93 5.10 4.21
C TRP A 136 3.67 3.80 4.53
N ALA A 137 4.89 3.62 4.00
CA ALA A 137 5.69 2.42 4.30
C ALA A 137 6.05 2.29 5.79
N GLU A 138 6.36 3.41 6.45
CA GLU A 138 6.66 3.46 7.89
C GLU A 138 5.43 3.16 8.76
N LEU A 139 4.29 3.76 8.43
CA LEU A 139 3.03 3.49 9.12
C LEU A 139 2.63 2.03 8.99
N LEU A 140 2.79 1.46 7.80
CA LEU A 140 2.49 0.06 7.52
C LEU A 140 3.43 -0.89 8.27
N GLN A 141 4.73 -0.57 8.35
CA GLN A 141 5.68 -1.29 9.20
C GLN A 141 5.27 -1.23 10.68
N SER A 142 4.96 -0.05 11.22
CA SER A 142 4.56 0.08 12.63
C SER A 142 3.29 -0.70 12.95
N LEU A 143 2.39 -0.81 11.98
CA LEU A 143 1.15 -1.56 12.10
C LEU A 143 1.45 -3.07 12.12
N PHE A 144 2.39 -3.53 11.30
CA PHE A 144 2.84 -4.92 11.30
C PHE A 144 3.54 -5.29 12.61
N ASP A 145 4.40 -4.42 13.13
CA ASP A 145 5.14 -4.64 14.37
C ASP A 145 4.18 -4.71 15.56
N ARG A 146 3.22 -3.76 15.65
CA ARG A 146 2.18 -3.76 16.69
C ARG A 146 1.37 -5.06 16.73
N MET A 147 1.08 -5.65 15.57
CA MET A 147 0.34 -6.91 15.48
C MET A 147 1.23 -8.14 15.70
N ALA A 148 2.52 -8.08 15.41
CA ALA A 148 3.45 -9.14 15.77
C ALA A 148 3.52 -9.29 17.30
N ASP A 149 3.64 -8.15 18.00
CA ASP A 149 3.69 -8.13 19.47
C ASP A 149 2.40 -8.67 20.10
N SER A 150 1.23 -8.35 19.53
CA SER A 150 -0.05 -8.84 20.06
C SER A 150 -0.33 -10.31 19.79
N LEU A 151 0.23 -10.87 18.70
CA LEU A 151 0.07 -12.28 18.33
C LEU A 151 1.05 -13.21 19.07
N ASP A 152 2.23 -12.70 19.45
CA ASP A 152 3.23 -13.48 20.20
C ASP A 152 2.88 -13.56 21.71
N GLU A 153 1.94 -12.76 22.20
CA GLU A 153 1.50 -12.71 23.61
C GLU A 153 0.44 -13.77 23.99
N TYR A 154 -0.02 -14.62 23.05
CA TYR A 154 -1.05 -15.66 23.24
C TYR A 154 -0.60 -17.05 22.81
#